data_AF-A0A916T3S1-F1
#
_entry.id   AF-A0A916T3S1-F1
#
_cell.length_a   1.000
_cell.length_b   1.000
_cell.length_c   1.000
_cell.angle_alpha   90.00
_cell.angle_beta   90.00
_cell.angle_gamma   90.00
#
_symmetry.space_group_name_H-M   'P 1'
#
loop_
_entity.id
_entity.type
_entity.pdbx_description
1 polymer ?
#
loop_
_entity_poly.entity_id
_entity_poly.type
_entity_poly.pdbx_seq_one_letter_code
_entity_poly.pdbx_strand_id
1 'polypeptide(L)'
;MMGDPSDSIAFRASREAAKALLGDAHALRWLMHCVEARLRADGDTDVATHIHLDIAEAIVEAHAEELLEPSLSEHRLAQLRSHPRCLVVVAALHYVTMPHCPSMAGPASDLAILRWATDVARCELPVS
;
A
#
# COMPACT_ATOMS: atom_id res chain seq x y z
N MET A 1 6.78 -23.93 0.37
CA MET A 1 6.94 -22.72 1.21
C MET A 1 6.96 -21.53 0.28
N MET A 2 5.91 -20.70 0.26
CA MET A 2 6.06 -19.34 -0.26
C MET A 2 6.93 -18.59 0.74
N GLY A 3 8.01 -17.95 0.27
CA GLY A 3 8.82 -17.06 1.11
C GLY A 3 7.99 -15.88 1.60
N ASP A 4 8.46 -15.20 2.64
CA ASP A 4 7.82 -13.97 3.12
C ASP A 4 7.72 -12.98 1.94
N PRO A 5 6.50 -12.51 1.59
CA PRO A 5 6.33 -11.55 0.49
C PRO A 5 7.20 -10.29 0.64
N SER A 6 7.56 -9.92 1.88
CA SER A 6 8.42 -8.77 2.17
C SER A 6 9.89 -8.96 1.73
N ASP A 7 10.35 -10.19 1.52
CA ASP A 7 11.72 -10.49 1.10
C ASP A 7 11.94 -10.33 -0.42
N SER A 8 10.85 -10.18 -1.19
CA SER A 8 10.92 -9.96 -2.63
C SER A 8 11.66 -8.65 -2.96
N ILE A 9 12.54 -8.71 -3.98
CA ILE A 9 13.24 -7.52 -4.51
C ILE A 9 12.21 -6.48 -5.00
N ALA A 10 11.13 -6.94 -5.62
CA ALA A 10 10.08 -6.07 -6.13
C ALA A 10 9.27 -5.40 -5.00
N PHE A 11 9.03 -6.11 -3.89
CA PHE A 11 8.38 -5.51 -2.73
C PHE A 11 9.30 -4.50 -2.03
N ARG A 12 10.61 -4.78 -1.94
CA ARG A 12 11.60 -3.81 -1.45
C ARG A 12 11.63 -2.53 -2.29
N ALA A 13 11.60 -2.65 -3.61
CA ALA A 13 11.51 -1.49 -4.50
C ALA A 13 10.21 -0.69 -4.26
N SER A 14 9.08 -1.39 -4.10
CA SER A 14 7.79 -0.75 -3.78
C SER A 14 7.79 -0.08 -2.41
N ARG A 15 8.51 -0.63 -1.43
CA ARG A 15 8.69 -0.01 -0.11
C ARG A 15 9.50 1.28 -0.18
N GLU A 16 10.54 1.33 -1.00
CA GLU A 16 11.28 2.59 -1.20
C GLU A 16 10.44 3.63 -1.94
N ALA A 17 9.67 3.24 -2.95
CA ALA A 17 8.72 4.13 -3.62
C ALA A 17 7.66 4.67 -2.64
N ALA A 18 7.13 3.81 -1.76
CA ALA A 18 6.16 4.20 -0.75
C ALA A 18 6.67 5.29 0.20
N LYS A 19 7.95 5.25 0.59
CA LYS A 19 8.56 6.32 1.42
C LYS A 19 8.48 7.69 0.74
N ALA A 20 8.63 7.75 -0.58
CA ALA A 20 8.50 8.99 -1.34
C ALA A 20 7.04 9.48 -1.42
N LEU A 21 6.07 8.55 -1.38
CA LEU A 21 4.65 8.85 -1.49
C LEU A 21 4.02 9.30 -0.16
N LEU A 22 4.49 8.81 1.00
CA LEU A 22 3.89 9.11 2.31
C LEU A 22 3.83 10.58 2.71
N GLY A 23 4.58 11.45 2.02
CA GLY A 23 4.56 12.89 2.24
C GLY A 23 3.68 13.67 1.27
N ASP A 24 2.99 13.01 0.35
CA ASP A 24 2.28 13.63 -0.77
C ASP A 24 0.86 13.05 -0.90
N ALA A 25 -0.13 13.80 -0.40
CA ALA A 25 -1.54 13.41 -0.44
C ALA A 25 -2.07 13.23 -1.87
N HIS A 26 -1.58 14.01 -2.84
CA HIS A 26 -2.02 13.89 -4.23
C HIS A 26 -1.46 12.63 -4.88
N ALA A 27 -0.19 12.33 -4.63
CA ALA A 27 0.43 11.11 -5.12
C ALA A 27 -0.21 9.85 -4.51
N LEU A 28 -0.60 9.89 -3.23
CA LEU A 28 -1.34 8.81 -2.58
C LEU A 28 -2.72 8.57 -3.20
N ARG A 29 -3.49 9.63 -3.44
CA ARG A 29 -4.79 9.52 -4.14
C ARG A 29 -4.64 9.04 -5.58
N TRP A 30 -3.61 9.52 -6.28
CA TRP A 30 -3.27 9.04 -7.61
C TRP A 30 -2.95 7.54 -7.62
N LEU A 31 -2.17 7.06 -6.63
CA LEU A 31 -1.88 5.64 -6.47
C LEU A 31 -3.17 4.82 -6.32
N MET A 32 -4.14 5.27 -5.52
CA MET A 32 -5.43 4.59 -5.37
C MET A 32 -6.18 4.49 -6.71
N HIS A 33 -6.22 5.56 -7.49
CA HIS A 33 -6.80 5.52 -8.83
C HIS A 33 -6.07 4.54 -9.77
N CYS A 34 -4.74 4.43 -9.67
CA CYS A 34 -3.98 3.44 -10.42
C CYS A 34 -4.33 2.00 -10.00
N VAL A 35 -4.50 1.74 -8.70
CA VAL A 35 -4.92 0.42 -8.17
C VAL A 35 -6.30 0.05 -8.70
N GLU A 36 -7.28 0.95 -8.59
CA GLU A 36 -8.62 0.72 -9.12
C GLU A 36 -8.62 0.43 -10.63
N ALA A 37 -7.87 1.23 -11.41
CA ALA A 37 -7.77 1.03 -12.85
C ALA A 37 -7.14 -0.32 -13.21
N ARG A 38 -6.11 -0.73 -12.47
CA ARG A 38 -5.45 -2.04 -12.64
C ARG A 38 -6.41 -3.18 -12.37
N LEU A 39 -7.16 -3.12 -11.27
CA LEU A 39 -8.12 -4.16 -10.89
C LEU A 39 -9.28 -4.28 -11.88
N ARG A 40 -9.82 -3.14 -12.34
CA ARG A 40 -10.84 -3.14 -13.41
C ARG A 40 -10.34 -3.80 -14.68
N ALA A 41 -9.05 -3.66 -15.01
CA ALA A 41 -8.43 -4.29 -16.17
C ALA A 41 -8.21 -5.81 -16.00
N ASP A 42 -7.98 -6.29 -14.77
CA ASP A 42 -7.77 -7.71 -14.48
C ASP A 42 -9.08 -8.53 -14.39
N GLY A 43 -10.23 -7.87 -14.23
CA GLY A 43 -11.55 -8.51 -14.18
C GLY A 43 -12.07 -8.75 -12.75
N ASP A 44 -13.03 -9.67 -12.62
CA ASP A 44 -13.80 -9.87 -11.37
C ASP A 44 -12.87 -10.26 -10.21
N THR A 45 -12.81 -9.37 -9.21
CA THR A 45 -11.96 -9.53 -8.03
C THR A 45 -12.80 -10.17 -6.93
N ASP A 46 -12.26 -11.13 -6.18
CA ASP A 46 -13.05 -11.80 -5.14
C ASP A 46 -13.48 -10.81 -4.02
N VAL A 47 -14.60 -11.11 -3.35
CA VAL A 47 -15.14 -10.28 -2.25
C VAL A 47 -14.11 -10.02 -1.16
N ALA A 48 -13.26 -11.00 -0.85
CA ALA A 48 -12.21 -10.85 0.14
C ALA A 48 -11.19 -9.78 -0.27
N THR A 49 -10.83 -9.71 -1.54
CA THR A 49 -9.92 -8.67 -2.06
C THR A 49 -10.54 -7.30 -1.97
N HIS A 50 -11.83 -7.16 -2.29
CA HIS A 50 -12.55 -5.90 -2.11
C HIS A 50 -12.48 -5.41 -0.66
N ILE A 51 -12.67 -6.30 0.33
CA ILE A 51 -12.54 -5.92 1.76
C ILE A 51 -11.14 -5.38 2.07
N HIS A 52 -10.07 -6.01 1.58
CA HIS A 52 -8.71 -5.54 1.84
C HIS A 52 -8.39 -4.24 1.09
N LEU A 53 -8.99 -4.01 -0.08
CA LEU A 53 -8.88 -2.74 -0.79
C LEU A 53 -9.60 -1.63 -0.03
N ASP A 54 -10.81 -1.86 0.45
CA ASP A 54 -11.57 -0.87 1.25
C ASP A 54 -10.79 -0.49 2.52
N ILE A 55 -10.13 -1.47 3.16
CA ILE A 55 -9.27 -1.21 4.33
C ILE A 55 -8.04 -0.37 3.92
N ALA A 56 -7.38 -0.73 2.82
CA ALA A 56 -6.20 -0.01 2.34
C ALA A 56 -6.55 1.42 1.92
N GLU A 57 -7.68 1.61 1.24
CA GLU A 57 -8.25 2.90 0.88
C GLU A 57 -8.50 3.75 2.13
N ALA A 58 -9.23 3.24 3.12
CA ALA A 58 -9.51 3.97 4.35
C ALA A 58 -8.22 4.42 5.08
N ILE A 59 -7.17 3.59 5.08
CA ILE A 59 -5.87 3.94 5.67
C ILE A 59 -5.19 5.05 4.87
N VAL A 60 -5.16 4.94 3.55
CA VAL A 60 -4.51 5.93 2.67
C VAL A 60 -5.27 7.24 2.66
N GLU A 61 -6.59 7.22 2.64
CA GLU A 61 -7.45 8.39 2.71
C GLU A 61 -7.26 9.13 4.03
N ALA A 62 -7.34 8.44 5.16
CA ALA A 62 -7.09 9.05 6.47
C ALA A 62 -5.70 9.70 6.52
N HIS A 63 -4.66 9.02 6.02
CA HIS A 63 -3.31 9.58 5.96
C HIS A 63 -3.22 10.81 5.04
N ALA A 64 -3.87 10.77 3.88
CA ALA A 64 -3.92 11.90 2.95
C ALA A 64 -4.70 13.09 3.51
N GLU A 65 -5.75 12.85 4.28
CA GLU A 65 -6.50 13.89 5.00
C GLU A 65 -5.62 14.56 6.06
N GLU A 66 -4.88 13.78 6.86
CA GLU A 66 -3.95 14.33 7.84
C GLU A 66 -2.85 15.20 7.19
N LEU A 67 -2.35 14.79 6.02
CA LEU A 67 -1.38 15.58 5.25
C LEU A 67 -1.94 16.92 4.74
N LEU A 68 -3.26 17.01 4.57
CA LEU A 68 -3.95 18.20 4.07
C LEU A 68 -4.47 19.10 5.20
N GLU A 69 -4.25 18.75 6.47
CA GLU A 69 -4.65 19.58 7.60
C GLU A 69 -3.98 20.97 7.54
N PRO A 70 -4.75 22.08 7.55
CA PRO A 70 -4.19 23.43 7.44
C PRO A 70 -3.20 23.81 8.56
N SER A 71 -3.32 23.15 9.72
CA SER A 71 -2.49 23.38 10.90
C SER A 71 -1.44 22.29 11.13
N LEU A 72 -1.11 21.51 10.11
CA LEU A 72 -0.14 20.43 10.21
C LEU A 72 1.25 20.98 10.59
N SER A 73 1.74 20.57 11.76
CA SER A 73 3.09 20.94 12.21
C SER A 73 4.17 20.15 11.45
N GLU A 74 5.38 20.72 11.33
CA GLU A 74 6.54 20.02 10.74
C GLU A 74 6.86 18.71 11.47
N HIS A 75 6.70 18.67 12.79
CA HIS A 75 6.90 17.47 13.58
C HIS A 75 5.88 16.38 13.21
N ARG A 76 4.60 16.74 13.08
CA ARG A 76 3.56 15.79 12.67
C ARG A 76 3.77 15.33 11.22
N LEU A 77 4.17 16.23 10.31
CA LEU A 77 4.52 15.88 8.94
C LEU A 77 5.68 14.86 8.88
N ALA A 78 6.71 15.03 9.73
CA ALA A 78 7.80 14.06 9.82
C ALA A 78 7.34 12.69 10.35
N GLN A 79 6.40 12.68 11.32
CA GLN A 79 5.78 11.43 11.79
C GLN A 79 4.97 10.75 10.68
N LEU A 80 4.18 11.50 9.91
CA LEU A 80 3.40 10.97 8.79
C LEU A 80 4.31 10.36 7.71
N ARG A 81 5.37 11.07 7.31
CA ARG A 81 6.35 10.58 6.33
C ARG A 81 7.07 9.30 6.74
N SER A 82 7.06 8.97 8.02
CA SER A 82 7.68 7.77 8.58
C SER A 82 6.68 6.78 9.16
N HIS A 83 5.37 6.97 8.92
CA HIS A 83 4.33 6.17 9.55
C HIS A 83 4.40 4.71 9.09
N PRO A 84 4.76 3.74 9.95
CA PRO A 84 5.11 2.39 9.53
C PRO A 84 3.94 1.61 8.96
N ARG A 85 2.72 1.79 9.50
CA ARG A 85 1.52 1.11 9.00
C ARG A 85 1.15 1.59 7.59
N CYS A 86 1.05 2.90 7.40
CA CYS A 86 0.81 3.48 6.09
C CYS A 86 1.92 3.13 5.09
N LEU A 87 3.18 3.04 5.53
CA LEU A 87 4.28 2.62 4.67
C LEU A 87 4.05 1.23 4.07
N VAL A 88 3.66 0.25 4.90
CA VAL A 88 3.43 -1.12 4.44
C VAL A 88 2.24 -1.19 3.47
N VAL A 89 1.16 -0.48 3.76
CA VAL A 89 -0.03 -0.43 2.90
C VAL A 89 0.29 0.23 1.56
N VAL A 90 0.94 1.39 1.57
CA VAL A 90 1.33 2.10 0.34
C VAL A 90 2.33 1.29 -0.48
N ALA A 91 3.23 0.55 0.17
CA ALA A 91 4.15 -0.37 -0.52
C ALA A 91 3.39 -1.51 -1.21
N ALA A 92 2.38 -2.08 -0.56
CA ALA A 92 1.54 -3.13 -1.16
C ALA A 92 0.71 -2.59 -2.34
N LEU A 93 0.11 -1.42 -2.20
CA LEU A 93 -0.64 -0.78 -3.27
C LEU A 93 0.25 -0.45 -4.47
N HIS A 94 1.44 0.13 -4.22
CA HIS A 94 2.42 0.38 -5.27
C HIS A 94 2.82 -0.92 -5.98
N TYR A 95 3.10 -1.99 -5.21
CA TYR A 95 3.44 -3.29 -5.75
C TYR A 95 2.35 -3.83 -6.70
N VAL A 96 1.08 -3.74 -6.31
CA VAL A 96 -0.07 -4.16 -7.14
C VAL A 96 -0.17 -3.35 -8.45
N THR A 97 0.24 -2.09 -8.44
CA THR A 97 0.22 -1.23 -9.64
C THR A 97 1.40 -1.42 -10.59
N MET A 98 2.48 -2.10 -10.19
CA MET A 98 3.67 -2.22 -11.03
C MET A 98 3.37 -3.08 -12.28
N PRO A 99 3.45 -2.50 -13.49
CA PRO A 99 3.34 -3.30 -14.71
C PRO A 99 4.65 -4.09 -14.86
N HIS A 100 4.56 -5.41 -14.79
CA HIS A 100 5.63 -6.36 -15.16
C HIS A 100 6.75 -6.62 -14.13
N CYS A 101 6.46 -7.43 -13.11
CA CYS A 101 7.41 -8.46 -12.71
C CYS A 101 6.91 -9.83 -13.23
N PRO A 102 7.41 -10.34 -14.38
CA PRO A 102 7.07 -11.66 -14.90
C PRO A 102 7.55 -12.84 -14.04
N SER A 103 8.06 -12.59 -12.83
CA SER A 103 8.60 -13.61 -11.95
C SER A 103 8.35 -13.23 -10.49
N MET A 104 7.33 -13.83 -9.89
CA MET A 104 7.53 -14.82 -8.80
C MET A 104 6.22 -15.46 -8.31
N ALA A 105 5.05 -14.86 -8.51
CA ALA A 105 3.76 -15.56 -8.45
C ALA A 105 2.68 -14.68 -9.11
N GLY A 106 1.71 -15.31 -9.80
CA GLY A 106 0.68 -14.60 -10.57
C GLY A 106 -0.28 -13.74 -9.72
N PRO A 107 -1.49 -13.42 -10.21
CA PRO A 107 -2.47 -12.56 -9.51
C PRO A 107 -2.68 -12.92 -8.03
N ALA A 108 -2.61 -14.21 -7.69
CA ALA A 108 -2.70 -14.69 -6.30
C ALA A 108 -1.61 -14.14 -5.36
N SER A 109 -0.43 -13.76 -5.88
CA SER A 109 0.68 -13.16 -5.12
C SER A 109 0.44 -11.71 -4.76
N ASP A 110 -0.07 -10.94 -5.71
CA ASP A 110 -0.34 -9.51 -5.53
C ASP A 110 -1.44 -9.33 -4.49
N LEU A 111 -2.45 -10.20 -4.55
CA LEU A 111 -3.51 -10.28 -3.55
C LEU A 111 -2.98 -10.70 -2.18
N ALA A 112 -2.13 -11.73 -2.10
CA ALA A 112 -1.55 -12.17 -0.82
C ALA A 112 -0.76 -11.04 -0.13
N ILE A 113 -0.07 -10.21 -0.90
CA ILE A 113 0.67 -9.04 -0.38
C ILE A 113 -0.28 -7.98 0.19
N LEU A 114 -1.38 -7.67 -0.50
CA LEU A 114 -2.36 -6.71 -0.01
C LEU A 114 -3.06 -7.20 1.27
N ARG A 115 -3.42 -8.49 1.34
CA ARG A 115 -4.00 -9.10 2.54
C ARG A 115 -3.02 -9.02 3.72
N TRP A 116 -1.78 -9.45 3.51
CA TRP A 116 -0.72 -9.35 4.52
C TRP A 116 -0.50 -7.91 5.00
N ALA A 117 -0.43 -6.94 4.09
CA ALA A 117 -0.16 -5.55 4.44
C ALA A 117 -1.26 -4.94 5.32
N THR A 118 -2.52 -5.22 4.99
CA THR A 118 -3.67 -4.75 5.77
C THR A 118 -3.81 -5.49 7.10
N ASP A 119 -3.48 -6.78 7.17
CA ASP A 119 -3.40 -7.50 8.44
C ASP A 119 -2.29 -6.95 9.35
N VAL A 120 -1.11 -6.63 8.80
CA VAL A 120 -0.02 -5.96 9.53
C VAL A 120 -0.45 -4.59 10.04
N ALA A 121 -1.15 -3.81 9.21
CA ALA A 121 -1.66 -2.50 9.60
C ALA A 121 -2.72 -2.59 10.72
N ARG A 122 -3.51 -3.68 10.76
CA ARG A 122 -4.53 -3.93 11.79
C ARG A 122 -3.97 -4.48 13.11
N CYS A 123 -2.92 -5.30 13.08
CA CYS A 123 -2.57 -6.18 14.20
C CYS A 123 -1.48 -5.67 15.17
N GLU A 124 -1.04 -4.41 15.11
CA GLU A 124 0.11 -3.94 15.92
C GLU A 124 1.37 -4.84 15.79
N LEU A 125 1.49 -5.62 14.72
CA LEU A 125 2.64 -6.52 14.56
C LEU A 125 3.91 -5.66 14.36
N PRO A 126 5.00 -5.97 15.07
CA PRO A 126 6.22 -5.19 14.97
C PRO A 126 6.74 -5.27 13.53
N VAL A 127 6.79 -4.12 12.86
CA VAL A 127 7.46 -3.98 11.58
C VAL A 127 8.95 -4.16 11.86
N SER A 128 9.47 -5.36 11.57
CA SER A 128 10.87 -5.73 11.81
C SER A 128 11.80 -5.15 10.76
#